data_AF-A0A352N602-F1
#
_entry.id   AF-A0A352N602-F1
#
_cell.length_a   1.000
_cell.length_b   1.000
_cell.length_c   1.000
_cell.angle_alpha   90.00
_cell.angle_beta   90.00
_cell.angle_gamma   90.00
#
_symmetry.space_group_name_H-M   'P 1'
#
loop_
_entity.id
_entity.type
_entity.pdbx_description
1 polymer ?
#
loop_
_entity_poly.entity_id
_entity_poly.type
_entity_poly.pdbx_seq_one_letter_code
_entity_poly.pdbx_strand_id
1 'polypeptide(L)'
;MSTLLIVMLVLAVNLMPGDIKVFSIGIEPNNRLTFTKQADGGWGASKLGFKDEKSLGTFYVKGLMITALIDGKENKIDASKYLNVKTPDQIKDLTQINIGSKIFKIKKTESTVIVRSDDNQSDIYYY
;
A
#
# COMPACT_ATOMS: atom_id res chain seq x y z
N MET A 1 -1.66 12.03 4.47
CA MET A 1 -1.74 10.73 3.77
C MET A 1 -2.88 9.94 4.38
N SER A 2 -3.77 9.32 3.60
CA SER A 2 -4.94 8.62 4.15
C SER A 2 -4.54 7.32 4.86
N THR A 3 -5.23 6.96 5.94
CA THR A 3 -4.99 5.71 6.68
C THR A 3 -5.14 4.47 5.80
N LEU A 4 -6.13 4.49 4.90
CA LEU A 4 -6.31 3.40 3.93
C LEU A 4 -5.08 3.24 3.04
N LEU A 5 -4.52 4.33 2.50
CA LEU A 5 -3.32 4.23 1.65
C LEU A 5 -2.10 3.68 2.40
N ILE A 6 -1.91 4.09 3.67
CA ILE A 6 -0.83 3.56 4.54
C ILE A 6 -0.98 2.04 4.68
N VAL A 7 -2.18 1.57 4.98
CA VAL A 7 -2.46 0.15 5.14
C VAL A 7 -2.26 -0.61 3.83
N MET A 8 -2.77 -0.09 2.72
CA MET A 8 -2.63 -0.70 1.40
C MET A 8 -1.16 -0.84 0.99
N LEU A 9 -0.32 0.16 1.28
CA LEU A 9 1.11 0.11 0.99
C LEU A 9 1.83 -0.98 1.80
N VAL A 10 1.53 -1.11 3.09
CA VAL A 10 2.11 -2.17 3.94
C VAL A 10 1.66 -3.54 3.49
N LEU A 11 0.38 -3.71 3.17
CA LEU A 11 -0.15 -4.94 2.62
C LEU A 11 0.54 -5.30 1.30
N ALA A 12 0.65 -4.36 0.36
CA ALA A 12 1.31 -4.58 -0.93
C ALA A 12 2.74 -5.09 -0.72
N VAL A 13 3.54 -4.41 0.11
CA VAL A 13 4.95 -4.75 0.25
C VAL A 13 5.21 -6.04 1.03
N ASN A 14 4.36 -6.36 2.00
CA ASN A 14 4.53 -7.60 2.78
C ASN A 14 3.90 -8.83 2.10
N LEU A 15 2.99 -8.65 1.12
CA LEU A 15 2.30 -9.74 0.43
C LEU A 15 2.79 -9.97 -1.00
N MET A 16 3.45 -9.00 -1.63
CA MET A 16 3.94 -9.17 -3.00
C MET A 16 5.02 -10.25 -3.08
N PRO A 17 5.09 -11.01 -4.18
CA PRO A 17 6.25 -11.82 -4.51
C PRO A 17 7.55 -10.98 -4.53
N GLY A 18 8.68 -11.59 -4.17
CA GLY A 18 9.94 -10.87 -3.96
C GLY A 18 10.60 -10.29 -5.22
N ASP A 19 10.21 -10.79 -6.39
CA ASP A 19 10.68 -10.40 -7.72
C ASP A 19 9.95 -9.18 -8.30
N ILE A 20 8.81 -8.79 -7.72
CA ILE A 20 8.03 -7.64 -8.17
C ILE A 20 8.84 -6.33 -8.10
N LYS A 21 8.77 -5.57 -9.20
CA LYS A 21 9.43 -4.26 -9.35
C LYS A 21 8.44 -3.11 -9.47
N VAL A 22 7.21 -3.39 -9.84
CA VAL A 22 6.15 -2.38 -9.96
C VAL A 22 4.86 -2.92 -9.37
N PHE A 23 4.17 -2.10 -8.58
CA PHE A 23 2.79 -2.37 -8.21
C PHE A 23 1.96 -1.09 -8.27
N SER A 24 0.64 -1.23 -8.31
CA SER A 24 -0.26 -0.08 -8.27
C SER A 24 -1.39 -0.28 -7.28
N ILE A 25 -1.77 0.78 -6.59
CA ILE A 25 -2.93 0.85 -5.70
C ILE A 25 -4.01 1.67 -6.41
N GLY A 26 -5.14 1.06 -6.73
CA GLY A 26 -6.33 1.75 -7.25
C GLY A 26 -7.03 2.54 -6.14
N ILE A 27 -7.24 3.84 -6.38
CA ILE A 27 -7.93 4.74 -5.44
C ILE A 27 -9.34 5.07 -5.93
N GLU A 28 -9.53 5.22 -7.24
CA GLU A 28 -10.83 5.40 -7.91
C GLU A 28 -10.83 4.60 -9.22
N PRO A 29 -11.97 4.42 -9.92
CA PRO A 29 -12.06 3.55 -11.11
C PRO A 29 -10.99 3.80 -12.17
N ASN A 30 -10.55 5.06 -12.32
CA ASN A 30 -9.57 5.48 -13.31
C ASN A 30 -8.27 6.04 -12.71
N ASN A 31 -8.14 6.09 -11.38
CA ASN A 31 -7.04 6.74 -10.70
C ASN A 31 -6.22 5.74 -9.89
N ARG A 32 -4.91 5.68 -10.17
CA ARG A 32 -3.99 4.74 -9.54
C ARG A 32 -2.75 5.45 -9.00
N LEU A 33 -2.24 4.96 -7.88
CA LEU A 33 -0.88 5.25 -7.44
C LEU A 33 0.02 4.11 -7.85
N THR A 34 1.02 4.40 -8.67
CA THR A 34 2.02 3.43 -9.11
C THR A 34 3.27 3.58 -8.26
N PHE A 35 3.81 2.44 -7.84
CA PHE A 35 5.01 2.36 -7.02
C PHE A 35 6.05 1.56 -7.78
N THR A 36 7.20 2.17 -8.03
CA THR A 36 8.32 1.56 -8.75
C THR A 36 9.51 1.40 -7.82
N LYS A 37 10.04 0.18 -7.73
CA LYS A 37 11.20 -0.14 -6.90
C LYS A 37 12.43 0.63 -7.38
N GLN A 38 13.07 1.34 -6.47
CA GLN A 38 14.26 2.15 -6.71
C GLN A 38 15.52 1.35 -6.37
N ALA A 39 16.68 1.83 -6.85
CA ALA A 39 17.97 1.16 -6.64
C ALA A 39 18.36 1.08 -5.15
N ASP A 40 17.91 2.03 -4.34
CA ASP A 40 18.15 2.09 -2.89
C ASP A 40 17.16 1.24 -2.07
N GLY A 41 16.28 0.49 -2.73
CA GLY A 41 15.26 -0.35 -2.10
C GLY A 41 13.98 0.37 -1.72
N GLY A 42 13.89 1.69 -1.94
CA GLY A 42 12.65 2.45 -1.79
C GLY A 42 11.64 2.20 -2.92
N TRP A 43 10.43 2.71 -2.73
CA TRP A 43 9.36 2.68 -3.72
C TRP A 43 9.01 4.10 -4.12
N GLY A 44 9.43 4.50 -5.32
CA GLY A 44 9.08 5.79 -5.90
C GLY A 44 7.61 5.78 -6.30
N ALA A 45 6.82 6.72 -5.79
CA ALA A 45 5.39 6.76 -6.00
C ALA A 45 5.00 7.86 -7.02
N SER A 46 4.14 7.51 -7.97
CA SER A 46 3.59 8.44 -8.94
C SER A 46 2.07 8.30 -9.04
N LYS A 47 1.42 9.41 -9.41
CA LYS A 47 0.00 9.44 -9.77
C LYS A 47 -0.15 9.10 -11.25
N LEU A 48 -0.90 8.05 -11.57
CA LEU A 48 -1.29 7.70 -12.93
C LEU A 48 -2.79 7.91 -13.11
N GLY A 49 -3.20 8.54 -14.22
CA GLY A 49 -4.62 8.81 -14.53
C GLY A 49 -5.21 10.05 -13.84
N PHE A 50 -4.45 10.68 -12.94
CA PHE A 50 -4.81 11.97 -12.34
C PHE A 50 -4.50 13.12 -13.31
N LYS A 51 -5.28 14.20 -13.23
CA LYS A 51 -5.09 15.42 -14.05
C LYS A 51 -3.66 16.01 -13.95
N ASP A 52 -3.01 15.85 -12.80
CA ASP A 52 -1.62 16.25 -12.56
C ASP A 52 -0.78 15.03 -12.17
N GLU A 53 -0.15 14.39 -13.15
CA GLU A 53 0.84 13.34 -12.89
C GLU A 53 2.06 13.97 -12.22
N LYS A 54 2.27 13.64 -10.95
CA LYS A 54 3.39 14.13 -10.14
C LYS A 54 3.98 12.99 -9.32
N SER A 55 5.29 13.05 -9.11
CA SER A 55 5.95 12.25 -8.09
C SER A 55 5.40 12.63 -6.71
N LEU A 56 5.17 11.63 -5.87
CA LEU A 56 4.71 11.79 -4.48
C LEU A 56 5.84 11.56 -3.46
N GLY A 57 7.06 11.30 -3.94
CA GLY A 57 8.21 10.94 -3.12
C GLY A 57 8.53 9.45 -3.12
N THR A 58 9.41 9.07 -2.20
CA THR A 58 9.92 7.69 -2.06
C THR A 58 9.49 7.11 -0.72
N PHE A 59 9.03 5.86 -0.75
CA PHE A 59 8.55 5.13 0.43
C PHE A 59 9.42 3.91 0.72
N TYR A 60 9.95 3.83 1.93
CA TYR A 60 10.65 2.65 2.43
C TYR A 60 9.74 1.92 3.39
N VAL A 61 9.48 0.64 3.14
CA VAL A 61 8.63 -0.19 4.01
C VAL A 61 9.50 -1.27 4.62
N LYS A 62 9.57 -1.27 5.95
CA LYS A 62 10.29 -2.27 6.74
C LYS A 62 9.33 -2.91 7.74
N GLY A 63 8.77 -4.06 7.35
CA GLY A 63 7.72 -4.72 8.12
C GLY A 63 6.46 -3.84 8.22
N LEU A 64 6.16 -3.39 9.44
CA LEU A 64 4.99 -2.54 9.75
C LEU A 64 5.31 -1.04 9.74
N MET A 65 6.58 -0.67 9.56
CA MET A 65 7.03 0.72 9.56
C MET A 65 7.19 1.23 8.13
N ILE A 66 6.69 2.44 7.89
CA ILE A 66 6.88 3.17 6.64
C ILE A 66 7.70 4.43 6.94
N THR A 67 8.74 4.66 6.15
CA THR A 67 9.46 5.92 6.07
C THR A 67 9.14 6.55 4.72
N ALA A 68 8.50 7.72 4.70
CA ALA A 68 8.19 8.47 3.49
C ALA A 68 9.11 9.68 3.37
N LEU A 69 9.84 9.79 2.26
CA LEU A 69 10.64 10.94 1.89
C LEU A 69 9.87 11.76 0.84
N ILE A 70 9.24 12.85 1.28
CA ILE A 70 8.38 13.70 0.45
C ILE A 70 8.93 15.12 0.48
N ASP A 71 9.26 15.68 -0.68
CA ASP A 71 9.86 17.02 -0.80
C ASP A 71 11.08 17.22 0.11
N GLY A 72 11.92 16.18 0.24
CA GLY A 72 13.11 16.16 1.11
C GLY A 72 12.83 16.02 2.61
N LYS A 73 11.56 15.87 3.03
CA LYS A 73 11.18 15.67 4.44
C LYS A 73 10.86 14.22 4.73
N GLU A 74 11.47 13.70 5.78
CA GLU A 74 11.23 12.34 6.26
C GLU A 74 10.02 12.30 7.22
N ASN A 75 9.11 11.36 6.98
CA ASN A 75 7.96 11.08 7.85
C ASN A 75 7.91 9.59 8.16
N LYS A 76 7.88 9.24 9.45
CA LYS A 76 7.76 7.85 9.90
C LYS A 76 6.35 7.53 10.34
N ILE A 77 5.85 6.36 9.93
CA ILE A 77 4.49 5.90 10.19
C ILE A 77 4.54 4.46 10.64
N ASP A 78 3.93 4.19 11.79
CA ASP A 78 3.69 2.84 12.28
C ASP A 78 2.28 2.37 11.86
N ALA A 79 2.22 1.30 11.06
CA ALA A 79 0.98 0.72 10.56
C ALA A 79 0.41 -0.40 11.44
N SER A 80 1.14 -0.87 12.45
CA SER A 80 0.69 -1.93 13.36
C SER A 80 -0.66 -1.59 14.01
N LYS A 81 -0.83 -0.33 14.39
CA LYS A 81 -2.05 0.24 14.99
C LYS A 81 -3.29 0.18 14.10
N TYR A 82 -3.13 -0.03 12.79
CA TYR A 82 -4.25 -0.11 11.83
C TYR A 82 -4.55 -1.54 11.41
N LEU A 83 -3.55 -2.43 11.45
CA LEU A 83 -3.67 -3.80 10.98
C LEU A 83 -4.05 -4.78 12.09
N ASN A 84 -3.98 -4.36 13.35
CA ASN A 84 -4.14 -5.23 14.53
C ASN A 84 -3.22 -6.46 14.49
N VAL A 85 -2.00 -6.27 13.98
CA VAL A 85 -0.95 -7.29 13.92
C VAL A 85 0.25 -6.82 14.74
N LYS A 86 0.95 -7.78 15.36
CA LYS A 86 2.15 -7.56 16.16
C LYS A 86 3.43 -7.79 15.36
N THR A 87 3.39 -8.64 14.34
CA THR A 87 4.54 -8.95 13.49
C THR A 87 4.17 -8.90 12.01
N PRO A 88 5.13 -8.63 11.11
CA PRO A 88 4.88 -8.62 9.67
C PRO A 88 4.37 -9.97 9.13
N ASP A 89 4.82 -11.09 9.70
CA ASP A 89 4.39 -12.42 9.22
C ASP A 89 2.89 -12.67 9.37
N GLN A 90 2.25 -12.05 10.37
CA GLN A 90 0.80 -12.15 10.57
C GLN A 90 -0.01 -11.51 9.43
N ILE A 91 0.61 -10.65 8.61
CA ILE A 91 -0.06 -10.06 7.44
C ILE A 91 -0.48 -11.13 6.43
N LYS A 92 0.29 -12.22 6.31
CA LYS A 92 0.02 -13.31 5.37
C LYS A 92 -1.28 -14.04 5.68
N ASP A 93 -1.73 -14.01 6.92
CA ASP A 93 -2.94 -14.69 7.39
C ASP A 93 -4.17 -13.76 7.46
N LEU A 94 -3.98 -12.45 7.22
CA LEU A 94 -5.10 -11.50 7.25
C LEU A 94 -6.12 -11.80 6.13
N THR A 95 -7.36 -12.01 6.54
CA THR A 95 -8.55 -12.09 5.68
C THR A 95 -9.41 -10.83 5.78
N GLN A 96 -9.18 -9.99 6.78
CA GLN A 96 -9.86 -8.72 6.98
C GLN A 96 -9.03 -7.73 7.81
N ILE A 97 -9.34 -6.44 7.71
CA ILE A 97 -8.77 -5.35 8.51
C ILE A 97 -9.86 -4.37 8.90
N ASN A 98 -9.65 -3.68 10.02
CA ASN A 98 -10.57 -2.65 10.51
C ASN A 98 -9.89 -1.28 10.43
N ILE A 99 -10.47 -0.35 9.67
CA ILE A 99 -9.99 1.02 9.58
C ILE A 99 -11.12 1.96 10.01
N GLY A 100 -10.99 2.52 11.21
CA GLY A 100 -12.06 3.27 11.84
C GLY A 100 -13.26 2.36 12.14
N SER A 101 -14.45 2.78 11.72
CA SER A 101 -15.68 1.98 11.82
C SER A 101 -15.90 1.01 10.64
N LYS A 102 -15.02 1.00 9.65
CA LYS A 102 -15.17 0.18 8.43
C LYS A 102 -14.35 -1.10 8.51
N ILE A 103 -14.98 -2.20 8.09
CA ILE A 103 -14.34 -3.50 7.91
C ILE A 103 -14.03 -3.67 6.43
N PHE A 104 -12.79 -4.03 6.11
CA PHE A 104 -12.38 -4.40 4.75
C PHE A 104 -12.01 -5.87 4.70
N LYS A 105 -12.60 -6.60 3.74
CA LYS A 105 -12.24 -7.98 3.40
C LYS A 105 -11.04 -7.97 2.47
N ILE A 106 -10.12 -8.90 2.70
CA ILE A 106 -8.89 -9.09 1.93
C ILE A 106 -9.02 -10.39 1.14
N LYS A 107 -8.88 -10.31 -0.18
CA LYS A 107 -8.76 -11.47 -1.07
C LYS A 107 -7.43 -11.41 -1.79
N LYS A 108 -6.70 -12.52 -1.80
CA LYS A 108 -5.37 -12.65 -2.41
C LYS A 108 -5.48 -13.57 -3.63
N THR A 109 -4.83 -13.19 -4.71
CA THR A 109 -4.57 -14.02 -5.89
C THR A 109 -3.07 -14.01 -6.17
N GLU A 110 -2.62 -14.73 -7.21
CA GLU A 110 -1.19 -14.76 -7.58
C GLU A 110 -0.62 -13.37 -7.91
N SER A 111 -1.43 -12.49 -8.49
CA SER A 111 -1.00 -11.17 -9.00
C SER A 111 -1.79 -9.98 -8.44
N THR A 112 -2.72 -10.21 -7.50
CA THR A 112 -3.59 -9.14 -6.99
C THR A 112 -3.91 -9.33 -5.51
N VAL A 113 -3.91 -8.23 -4.76
CA VAL A 113 -4.54 -8.17 -3.43
C VAL A 113 -5.70 -7.20 -3.50
N ILE A 114 -6.91 -7.72 -3.28
CA ILE A 114 -8.17 -6.98 -3.33
C ILE A 114 -8.58 -6.65 -1.89
N VAL A 115 -8.82 -5.37 -1.61
CA VAL A 115 -9.25 -4.88 -0.29
C VAL A 115 -10.58 -4.13 -0.44
N ARG A 116 -11.68 -4.69 0.10
CA ARG A 116 -13.06 -4.22 -0.15
C ARG A 116 -13.88 -4.06 1.12
N SER A 117 -14.66 -2.99 1.18
CA SER A 117 -15.76 -2.77 2.12
C SER A 117 -17.06 -2.51 1.33
N ASP A 118 -18.21 -2.46 2.02
CA ASP A 118 -19.53 -2.33 1.36
C ASP A 118 -19.65 -1.06 0.48
N ASP A 119 -18.99 0.05 0.86
CA ASP A 119 -19.06 1.33 0.13
C ASP A 119 -17.75 1.72 -0.58
N ASN A 120 -16.63 1.01 -0.34
CA ASN A 120 -15.32 1.37 -0.87
C ASN A 120 -14.55 0.14 -1.36
N GLN A 121 -13.95 0.24 -2.54
CA GLN A 121 -13.04 -0.76 -3.11
C GLN A 121 -11.67 -0.12 -3.37
N SER A 122 -10.61 -0.83 -3.00
CA SER A 122 -9.24 -0.51 -3.40
C SER A 122 -8.51 -1.80 -3.78
N ASP A 123 -7.93 -1.81 -4.97
CA ASP A 123 -7.27 -2.99 -5.53
C ASP A 123 -5.76 -2.74 -5.63
N ILE A 124 -4.96 -3.73 -5.26
CA ILE A 124 -3.49 -3.75 -5.41
C ILE A 124 -3.15 -4.69 -6.56
N TYR A 125 -2.55 -4.15 -7.62
CA TYR A 125 -2.11 -4.90 -8.79
C TYR A 125 -0.58 -5.04 -8.78
N TYR A 126 -0.07 -6.25 -8.95
CA TYR A 126 1.36 -6.53 -9.12
C TYR A 126 1.68 -6.70 -10.62
N TYR A 127 2.81 -6.15 -11.07
CA TYR A 127 3.29 -6.23 -12.46
C TYR A 127 4.76 -6.62 -12.52
#